data_AF-D9IQE2-F1
#
_entry.id   AF-D9IQE2-F1
#
_cell.length_a   1.000
_cell.length_b   1.000
_cell.length_c   1.000
_cell.angle_alpha   90.00
_cell.angle_beta   90.00
_cell.angle_gamma   90.00
#
_symmetry.space_group_name_H-M   'P 1'
#
loop_
_entity.id
_entity.type
_entity.pdbx_description
1 polymer ?
#
loop_
_entity_poly.entity_id
_entity_poly.type
_entity_poly.pdbx_seq_one_letter_code
_entity_poly.pdbx_strand_id
1 'polypeptide(L)'
;MWICRITIYSLLLGLVTAQICTVNVTRNIKGTAVNVQTRDCCKGYKKVRSSALRCLAQCKVNCGSGFCTKPNVCTCKKGYVNLNNDPSNRCVPYCKGCSRGTCQSPGRCICSARHLLDKTTNNCIPQCASG
;
A
#
# COMPACT_ATOMS: atom_id res chain seq x y z
N MET A 1 26.06 20.78 -6.79
CA MET A 1 24.59 20.66 -6.86
C MET A 1 24.08 20.05 -8.20
N TRP A 2 24.88 19.21 -8.89
CA TRP A 2 24.45 18.51 -10.12
C TRP A 2 24.42 16.98 -9.95
N ILE A 3 25.27 16.46 -9.05
CA ILE A 3 25.43 15.02 -8.76
C ILE A 3 24.18 14.44 -8.05
N CYS A 4 23.51 15.18 -7.15
CA CYS A 4 22.26 14.74 -6.51
C CYS A 4 21.06 14.66 -7.47
N ARG A 5 21.03 15.45 -8.54
CA ARG A 5 19.93 15.38 -9.52
C ARG A 5 20.08 14.12 -10.39
N ILE A 6 21.29 13.78 -10.79
CA ILE A 6 21.56 12.59 -11.60
C ILE A 6 21.15 11.32 -10.84
N THR A 7 21.49 11.19 -9.56
CA THR A 7 21.09 10.01 -8.76
C THR A 7 19.57 9.89 -8.59
N ILE A 8 18.85 11.01 -8.48
CA ILE A 8 17.37 11.02 -8.42
C ILE A 8 16.76 10.60 -9.76
N TYR A 9 17.30 11.06 -10.90
CA TYR A 9 16.85 10.63 -12.23
C TYR A 9 17.15 9.14 -12.49
N SER A 10 18.30 8.64 -12.05
CA SER A 10 18.67 7.22 -12.15
C SER A 10 17.76 6.31 -11.31
N LEU A 11 17.36 6.75 -10.10
CA LEU A 11 16.39 6.05 -9.26
C LEU A 11 14.98 6.04 -9.87
N LEU A 12 14.60 7.09 -10.60
CA LEU A 12 13.33 7.15 -11.33
C LEU A 12 13.32 6.26 -12.59
N LEU A 13 14.45 6.17 -13.30
CA LEU A 13 14.60 5.28 -14.47
C LEU A 13 14.65 3.79 -14.10
N GLY A 14 15.19 3.45 -12.92
CA GLY A 14 15.23 2.06 -12.42
C GLY A 14 13.87 1.47 -12.01
N LEU A 15 12.87 2.31 -11.71
CA LEU A 15 11.54 1.86 -11.29
C LEU A 15 10.62 1.45 -12.44
N VAL A 16 10.92 1.87 -13.67
CA VAL A 16 10.01 1.68 -14.82
C VAL A 16 10.23 0.34 -15.52
N THR A 17 11.39 -0.31 -15.35
CA THR A 17 11.78 -1.49 -16.14
C THR A 17 11.35 -2.83 -15.56
N ALA A 18 10.96 -2.91 -14.28
CA ALA A 18 10.70 -4.20 -13.59
C ALA A 18 9.24 -4.70 -13.67
N GLN A 19 8.35 -4.02 -14.39
CA GLN A 19 6.90 -4.32 -14.39
C GLN A 19 6.41 -5.02 -15.66
N ILE A 20 7.29 -5.18 -16.66
CA ILE A 20 7.01 -5.84 -17.95
C ILE A 20 7.85 -7.12 -18.03
N CYS A 21 7.19 -8.23 -18.40
CA CYS A 21 7.79 -9.55 -18.53
C CYS A 21 7.47 -10.15 -19.91
N THR A 22 8.30 -11.07 -20.38
CA THR A 22 7.93 -11.95 -21.49
C THR A 22 7.00 -13.03 -20.95
N VAL A 23 5.76 -13.07 -21.43
CA VAL A 23 4.76 -14.07 -21.05
C VAL A 23 4.45 -14.97 -22.23
N ASN A 24 4.16 -16.24 -21.95
CA ASN A 24 3.68 -17.19 -22.95
C ASN A 24 2.16 -17.09 -23.01
N VAL A 25 1.62 -16.76 -24.17
CA VAL A 25 0.18 -16.71 -24.42
C VAL A 25 -0.19 -17.63 -25.56
N THR A 26 -1.29 -18.35 -25.41
CA THR A 26 -1.87 -19.14 -26.50
C THR A 26 -2.75 -18.22 -27.35
N ARG A 27 -2.41 -18.07 -28.63
CA ARG A 27 -3.20 -17.32 -29.61
C ARG A 27 -3.77 -18.28 -30.64
N ASN A 28 -5.02 -18.06 -31.02
CA ASN A 28 -5.61 -18.75 -32.16
C ASN A 28 -5.25 -17.99 -33.44
N ILE A 29 -4.44 -18.60 -34.31
CA ILE A 29 -4.04 -18.04 -35.59
C ILE A 29 -4.58 -18.98 -36.66
N LYS A 30 -5.57 -18.51 -37.43
CA LYS A 30 -6.21 -19.29 -38.52
C LYS A 30 -6.74 -20.66 -38.06
N GLY A 31 -7.34 -20.73 -36.87
CA GLY A 31 -7.91 -21.97 -36.31
C GLY A 31 -6.91 -22.80 -35.49
N THR A 32 -5.60 -22.56 -35.62
CA THR A 32 -4.56 -23.27 -34.87
C THR A 32 -4.19 -22.53 -33.59
N ALA A 33 -4.16 -23.24 -32.46
CA ALA A 33 -3.65 -22.72 -31.20
C ALA A 33 -2.12 -22.72 -31.21
N VAL A 34 -1.51 -21.53 -31.20
CA VAL A 34 -0.06 -21.33 -31.22
C VAL A 34 0.37 -20.68 -29.90
N ASN A 35 1.43 -21.20 -29.28
CA ASN A 35 2.05 -20.55 -28.13
C ASN A 35 3.02 -19.48 -28.61
N VAL A 36 2.79 -18.23 -28.22
CA VAL A 36 3.58 -17.07 -28.63
C VAL A 36 4.14 -16.36 -27.40
N GLN A 37 5.40 -15.94 -27.47
CA GLN A 37 6.01 -15.08 -26.47
C GLN A 37 5.67 -13.61 -26.79
N THR A 38 5.09 -12.90 -25.82
CA THR A 38 4.77 -11.48 -25.94
C THR A 38 5.22 -10.72 -24.70
N ARG A 39 5.52 -9.43 -24.83
CA ARG A 39 5.74 -8.55 -23.68
C ARG A 39 4.40 -8.12 -23.09
N ASP A 40 4.21 -8.38 -21.80
CA ASP A 40 3.02 -7.96 -21.05
C ASP A 40 3.38 -7.65 -19.59
N CYS A 41 2.43 -7.16 -18.80
CA CYS A 41 2.61 -6.96 -17.38
C CYS A 41 2.97 -8.26 -16.68
N CYS A 42 3.94 -8.20 -15.78
CA CYS A 42 4.30 -9.35 -14.94
C CYS A 42 3.11 -9.78 -14.06
N LYS A 43 3.17 -11.03 -13.54
CA LYS A 43 2.15 -11.57 -12.64
C LYS A 43 1.91 -10.63 -11.45
N GLY A 44 0.64 -10.30 -11.21
CA GLY A 44 0.25 -9.38 -10.14
C GLY A 44 0.31 -7.91 -10.50
N TYR A 45 0.52 -7.56 -11.77
CA TYR A 45 0.38 -6.21 -12.31
C TYR A 45 -0.77 -6.14 -13.34
N LYS A 46 -1.32 -4.95 -13.61
CA LYS A 46 -2.32 -4.71 -14.67
C LYS A 46 -1.97 -3.50 -15.51
N LYS A 47 -2.32 -3.56 -16.80
CA LYS A 47 -2.25 -2.39 -17.69
C LYS A 47 -3.21 -1.31 -17.23
N VAL A 48 -2.76 -0.06 -17.29
CA VAL A 48 -3.63 1.11 -17.09
C VAL A 48 -4.26 1.48 -18.42
N ARG A 49 -5.59 1.72 -18.43
CA ARG A 49 -6.33 2.08 -19.66
C ARG A 49 -5.78 3.32 -20.38
N SER A 50 -5.19 4.25 -19.63
CA SER A 50 -4.65 5.51 -20.16
C SER A 50 -3.22 5.38 -20.72
N SER A 51 -2.53 4.25 -20.54
CA SER A 51 -1.16 4.08 -21.01
C SER A 51 -0.82 2.60 -21.16
N ALA A 52 -0.73 2.11 -22.42
CA ALA A 52 -0.43 0.72 -22.72
C ALA A 52 0.93 0.22 -22.20
N LEU A 53 1.84 1.15 -21.87
CA LEU A 53 3.19 0.87 -21.36
C LEU A 53 3.30 0.93 -19.82
N ARG A 54 2.21 1.16 -19.08
CA ARG A 54 2.25 1.24 -17.61
C ARG A 54 1.52 0.06 -16.98
N CYS A 55 2.27 -0.73 -16.22
CA CYS A 55 1.78 -1.87 -15.46
C CYS A 55 1.74 -1.50 -13.97
N LEU A 56 0.55 -1.36 -13.39
CA LEU A 56 0.39 -1.07 -11.97
C LEU A 56 0.24 -2.34 -11.15
N ALA A 57 0.90 -2.37 -9.99
CA ALA A 57 0.75 -3.46 -9.05
C ALA A 57 -0.72 -3.65 -8.63
N GLN A 58 -1.12 -4.90 -8.46
CA GLN A 58 -2.42 -5.28 -7.98
C GLN A 58 -2.32 -5.74 -6.53
N CYS A 59 -3.21 -5.22 -5.69
CA CYS A 59 -3.39 -5.67 -4.31
C CYS A 59 -4.79 -6.25 -4.17
N LYS A 60 -4.89 -7.41 -3.53
CA LYS A 60 -6.18 -8.04 -3.22
C LYS A 60 -7.06 -7.17 -2.33
N VAL A 61 -6.45 -6.43 -1.41
CA VAL A 61 -7.14 -5.50 -0.52
C VAL A 61 -6.93 -4.07 -0.98
N ASN A 62 -7.90 -3.20 -0.64
CA ASN A 62 -7.71 -1.76 -0.78
C ASN A 62 -6.76 -1.27 0.32
N CYS A 63 -5.60 -0.72 -0.06
CA CYS A 63 -4.60 -0.23 0.88
C CYS A 63 -5.07 0.96 1.73
N GLY A 64 -6.14 1.66 1.34
CA GLY A 64 -6.68 2.81 2.08
C GLY A 64 -5.70 3.98 2.08
N SER A 65 -5.13 4.32 3.24
CA SER A 65 -4.13 5.39 3.41
C SER A 65 -2.73 4.96 2.98
N GLY A 66 -2.62 4.34 1.81
CA GLY A 66 -1.39 3.80 1.25
C GLY A 66 -1.51 3.54 -0.25
N PHE A 67 -0.44 3.02 -0.83
CA PHE A 67 -0.36 2.70 -2.25
C PHE A 67 0.03 1.24 -2.44
N CYS A 68 -0.53 0.59 -3.46
CA CYS A 68 -0.08 -0.72 -3.89
C CYS A 68 1.20 -0.56 -4.71
N THR A 69 2.36 -0.84 -4.11
CA THR A 69 3.67 -0.60 -4.75
C THR A 69 4.27 -1.86 -5.37
N LYS A 70 3.89 -3.03 -4.85
CA LYS A 70 4.22 -4.36 -5.39
C LYS A 70 2.98 -5.26 -5.32
N PRO A 71 2.94 -6.39 -6.05
CA PRO A 71 1.83 -7.32 -5.99
C PRO A 71 1.52 -7.70 -4.55
N ASN A 72 0.30 -7.40 -4.10
CA ASN A 72 -0.18 -7.61 -2.73
C ASN A 72 0.70 -6.98 -1.65
N VAL A 73 1.33 -5.84 -1.91
CA VAL A 73 2.06 -5.08 -0.90
C VAL A 73 1.56 -3.64 -0.85
N CYS A 74 1.00 -3.28 0.29
CA CYS A 74 0.57 -1.93 0.61
C CYS A 74 1.69 -1.17 1.31
N THR A 75 2.22 -0.13 0.67
CA THR A 75 3.13 0.83 1.30
C THR A 75 2.31 1.98 1.88
N CYS A 76 2.34 2.11 3.20
CA CYS A 76 1.53 3.08 3.91
C CYS A 76 2.08 4.50 3.83
N LYS A 77 1.18 5.49 3.83
CA LYS A 77 1.55 6.91 3.93
C LYS A 77 2.14 7.20 5.31
N LYS A 78 2.87 8.31 5.42
CA LYS A 78 3.44 8.76 6.70
C LYS A 78 2.36 8.82 7.79
N GLY A 79 2.65 8.24 8.95
CA GLY A 79 1.73 8.15 10.08
C GLY A 79 0.73 6.99 10.02
N TYR A 80 0.78 6.15 8.99
CA TYR A 80 -0.01 4.92 8.86
C TYR A 80 0.91 3.70 8.84
N VAL A 81 0.39 2.57 9.31
CA VAL A 81 1.08 1.28 9.36
C VAL A 81 0.18 0.18 8.81
N ASN A 82 0.77 -0.92 8.38
CA ASN A 82 0.00 -2.07 7.93
C ASN A 82 -0.76 -2.69 9.11
N LEU A 83 -2.05 -2.98 8.92
CA LEU A 83 -2.85 -3.68 9.92
C LEU A 83 -2.18 -5.03 10.25
N ASN A 84 -2.07 -5.35 11.55
CA ASN A 84 -1.39 -6.54 12.07
C ASN A 84 0.08 -6.68 11.63
N ASN A 85 0.73 -5.58 11.23
CA ASN A 85 2.09 -5.59 10.66
C ASN A 85 2.23 -6.45 9.39
N ASP A 86 1.14 -6.73 8.68
CA ASP A 86 1.15 -7.55 7.47
C ASP A 86 1.21 -6.66 6.23
N PRO A 87 2.29 -6.69 5.44
CA PRO A 87 2.45 -5.85 4.25
C PRO A 87 1.36 -6.05 3.20
N SER A 88 0.64 -7.18 3.21
CA SER A 88 -0.47 -7.46 2.32
C SER A 88 -1.81 -6.90 2.79
N ASN A 89 -1.87 -6.37 4.01
CA ASN A 89 -3.04 -5.76 4.59
C ASN A 89 -3.11 -4.25 4.39
N ARG A 90 -4.30 -3.69 4.59
CA ARG A 90 -4.56 -2.25 4.47
C ARG A 90 -3.80 -1.43 5.50
N CYS A 91 -3.62 -0.15 5.19
CA CYS A 91 -2.99 0.81 6.08
C CYS A 91 -3.99 1.40 7.09
N VAL A 92 -3.63 1.34 8.36
CA VAL A 92 -4.37 1.91 9.49
C VAL A 92 -3.53 2.99 10.18
N PRO A 93 -4.16 4.01 10.79
CA PRO A 93 -3.41 5.09 11.43
C PRO A 93 -2.58 4.55 12.60
N TYR A 94 -1.36 5.06 12.74
CA TYR A 94 -0.50 4.76 13.88
C TYR A 94 -0.83 5.69 15.05
N CYS A 95 -1.11 5.10 16.20
CA CYS A 95 -1.17 5.80 17.48
C CYS A 95 -0.17 5.14 18.44
N LYS A 96 0.69 5.95 19.07
CA LYS A 96 1.47 5.49 20.23
C LYS A 96 0.51 5.49 21.42
N GLY A 97 0.03 4.32 21.85
CA GLY A 97 -1.05 4.18 22.84
C GLY A 97 -2.43 3.96 22.19
N CYS A 98 -3.48 4.52 22.80
CA CYS A 98 -4.89 4.36 22.44
C CYS A 98 -5.54 3.03 22.85
N SER A 99 -5.08 2.42 23.93
CA SER A 99 -5.83 1.33 24.57
C SER A 99 -7.22 1.82 24.99
N ARG A 100 -8.26 0.99 24.76
CA ARG A 100 -9.67 1.30 25.07
C ARG A 100 -10.22 2.54 24.34
N GLY A 101 -9.65 2.85 23.18
CA GLY A 101 -10.13 3.86 22.24
C GLY A 101 -9.98 3.39 20.80
N THR A 102 -10.30 4.29 19.87
CA THR A 102 -10.11 4.10 18.43
C THR A 102 -9.11 5.14 17.91
N CYS A 103 -8.06 4.67 17.25
CA CYS A 103 -7.14 5.55 16.53
C CYS A 103 -7.83 6.04 15.25
N GLN A 104 -8.31 7.28 15.25
CA GLN A 104 -9.09 7.85 14.14
C GLN A 104 -8.19 8.36 13.00
N SER A 105 -7.04 8.93 13.37
CA SER A 105 -6.01 9.43 12.46
C SER A 105 -4.65 9.37 13.16
N PRO A 106 -3.52 9.54 12.45
CA PRO A 106 -2.19 9.40 13.04
C PRO A 106 -2.04 10.24 14.32
N GLY A 107 -1.76 9.58 15.44
CA GLY A 107 -1.62 10.20 16.76
C GLY A 107 -2.92 10.65 17.44
N ARG A 108 -4.08 10.59 16.79
CA ARG A 108 -5.37 11.03 17.35
C ARG A 108 -6.20 9.83 17.85
N CYS A 109 -6.18 9.64 19.16
CA CYS A 109 -7.02 8.65 19.85
C CYS A 109 -8.38 9.25 20.26
N ILE A 110 -9.46 8.54 19.97
CA ILE A 110 -10.80 8.84 20.48
C ILE A 110 -11.19 7.77 21.49
N CYS A 111 -11.44 8.17 22.74
CA CYS A 111 -11.78 7.25 23.80
C CYS A 111 -13.20 6.73 23.69
N SER A 112 -13.38 5.46 24.05
CA SER A 112 -14.70 4.86 24.20
C SER A 112 -15.46 5.49 25.36
N ALA A 113 -16.78 5.28 25.41
CA ALA A 113 -17.62 5.82 26.48
C ALA A 113 -17.07 5.52 27.88
N ARG A 114 -17.22 6.48 28.81
CA ARG A 114 -16.71 6.42 30.20
C ARG A 114 -15.19 6.30 30.31
N HIS A 115 -14.43 6.69 29.30
CA HIS A 115 -12.98 6.81 29.39
C HIS A 115 -12.53 8.22 29.02
N LEU A 116 -11.48 8.69 29.68
CA LEU A 116 -10.82 9.96 29.42
C LEU A 116 -9.43 9.72 28.83
N LEU A 117 -9.00 10.61 27.94
CA LEU A 117 -7.68 10.54 27.35
C LEU A 117 -6.62 10.98 28.37
N ASP A 118 -5.72 10.07 28.73
CA ASP A 118 -4.49 10.44 29.42
C ASP A 118 -3.50 11.01 28.41
N LYS A 119 -3.19 12.31 28.52
CA LYS A 119 -2.27 13.00 27.60
C LYS A 119 -0.82 12.51 27.70
N THR A 120 -0.45 11.84 28.80
CA THR A 120 0.90 11.36 29.04
C THR A 120 1.16 10.06 28.27
N THR A 121 0.25 9.09 28.40
CA THR A 121 0.36 7.78 27.74
C THR A 121 -0.39 7.70 26.42
N ASN A 122 -1.26 8.68 26.13
CA ASN A 122 -2.21 8.70 25.02
C ASN A 122 -3.18 7.50 25.03
N ASN A 123 -3.38 6.87 26.20
CA ASN A 123 -4.34 5.80 26.42
C ASN A 123 -5.64 6.35 27.02
N CYS A 124 -6.71 5.57 26.88
CA CYS A 124 -7.99 5.90 27.47
C CYS A 124 -8.13 5.20 28.82
N ILE A 125 -8.19 5.99 29.88
CA ILE A 125 -8.33 5.52 31.27
C ILE A 125 -9.80 5.63 31.71
N PRO A 126 -10.31 4.72 32.56
CA PRO A 126 -11.67 4.81 33.06
C PRO A 126 -11.93 6.16 33.74
N GLN A 127 -13.08 6.75 33.45
CA GLN A 127 -13.60 7.88 34.21
C GLN A 127 -14.16 7.34 35.52
N CYS A 128 -13.45 7.56 36.63
CA CYS A 128 -14.01 7.24 37.95
C CYS A 128 -15.21 8.16 38.22
N ALA A 129 -16.33 7.58 38.66
CA ALA A 129 -17.34 8.38 39.32
C ALA A 129 -16.72 8.82 40.65
N SER A 130 -16.65 10.13 40.90
CA SER A 130 -16.32 10.63 42.23
C SER A 130 -17.37 10.09 43.20
N GLY A 131 -16.97 9.14 44.04
CA GLY A 131 -17.79 8.49 45.06
C GLY A 131 -16.89 8.00 46.17
#